data_AF-A0A7D9LCQ4-F1
#
_entry.id   AF-A0A7D9LCQ4-F1
#
_cell.length_a   1.000
_cell.length_b   1.000
_cell.length_c   1.000
_cell.angle_alpha   90.00
_cell.angle_beta   90.00
_cell.angle_gamma   90.00
#
_symmetry.space_group_name_H-M   'P 1'
#
loop_
_entity.id
_entity.type
_entity.pdbx_description
1 polymer ?
#
loop_
_entity_poly.entity_id
_entity_poly.type
_entity_poly.pdbx_seq_one_letter_code
_entity_poly.pdbx_strand_id
1 'polypeptide(L)'
;MRVEENLNNVTNTVKENKKAYKKRFKQLVNKVAKLSRNTKSRGPDKKKKFSEYSKQHQARIRKQLKEQCQTTLSFLGQYDYVPSRIELYNHNTGMVESFNFIEDDEFQPNHETSKEISEADMDKMNMWLYLKDKFNISNEAWREISMASDDPPCLNKITKHMKKLNQKWNLRSTPGKAEGVQ
;
A
#
# COMPACT_ATOMS: atom_id res chain seq x y z
N MET A 1 -2.26 11.99 -35.00
CA MET A 1 -3.70 11.82 -34.70
C MET A 1 -4.02 10.78 -33.62
N ARG A 2 -3.44 9.56 -33.60
CA ARG A 2 -3.78 8.53 -32.57
C ARG A 2 -3.42 8.84 -31.10
N VAL A 3 -2.40 9.66 -30.85
CA VAL A 3 -1.92 9.93 -29.47
C VAL A 3 -2.85 10.88 -28.71
N GLU A 4 -3.40 11.89 -29.39
CA GLU A 4 -4.31 12.87 -28.79
C GLU A 4 -5.70 12.27 -28.49
N GLU A 5 -6.19 11.37 -29.35
CA GLU A 5 -7.42 10.59 -29.08
C GLU A 5 -7.27 9.68 -27.86
N ASN A 6 -6.12 9.00 -27.72
CA ASN A 6 -5.84 8.16 -26.55
C ASN A 6 -5.75 8.98 -25.25
N LEU A 7 -5.14 10.18 -25.30
CA LEU A 7 -5.06 11.07 -24.14
C LEU A 7 -6.44 11.59 -23.71
N ASN A 8 -7.31 11.92 -24.67
CA ASN A 8 -8.69 12.33 -24.40
C ASN A 8 -9.53 11.19 -23.81
N ASN A 9 -9.35 9.95 -24.28
CA ASN A 9 -10.03 8.78 -23.71
C ASN A 9 -9.57 8.48 -22.27
N VAL A 10 -8.27 8.56 -22.00
CA VAL A 10 -7.73 8.37 -20.64
C VAL A 10 -8.20 9.47 -19.69
N THR A 11 -8.23 10.73 -20.12
CA THR A 11 -8.71 11.81 -19.25
C THR A 11 -10.22 11.75 -18.99
N ASN A 12 -11.03 11.29 -19.96
CA ASN A 12 -12.46 11.11 -19.78
C ASN A 12 -12.78 9.95 -18.82
N THR A 13 -12.11 8.79 -18.96
CA THR A 13 -12.27 7.66 -18.03
C THR A 13 -11.87 8.03 -16.59
N VAL A 14 -10.78 8.79 -16.41
CA VAL A 14 -10.37 9.30 -15.09
C VAL A 14 -11.43 10.24 -14.49
N LYS A 15 -12.06 11.10 -15.29
CA LYS A 15 -13.13 12.00 -14.83
C LYS A 15 -14.39 11.23 -14.43
N GLU A 16 -14.79 10.22 -15.18
CA GLU A 16 -15.94 9.36 -14.86
C GLU A 16 -15.70 8.55 -13.59
N ASN A 17 -14.51 7.96 -13.45
CA ASN A 17 -14.10 7.26 -12.25
C ASN A 17 -14.14 8.18 -11.02
N LYS A 18 -13.60 9.40 -11.13
CA LYS A 18 -13.65 10.40 -10.04
C LYS A 18 -15.09 10.75 -9.63
N LYS A 19 -16.01 10.88 -10.59
CA LYS A 19 -17.45 11.07 -10.30
C LYS A 19 -18.05 9.86 -9.59
N ALA A 20 -17.72 8.64 -10.02
CA ALA A 20 -18.18 7.41 -9.39
C ALA A 20 -17.69 7.28 -7.94
N TYR A 21 -16.42 7.57 -7.67
CA TYR A 21 -15.86 7.59 -6.31
C TYR A 21 -16.54 8.62 -5.42
N LYS A 22 -16.75 9.85 -5.91
CA LYS A 22 -17.45 10.91 -5.16
C LYS A 22 -18.89 10.51 -4.82
N LYS A 23 -19.58 9.82 -5.72
CA LYS A 23 -20.94 9.27 -5.48
C LYS A 23 -20.92 8.19 -4.41
N ARG A 24 -20.00 7.23 -4.47
CA ARG A 24 -19.83 6.17 -3.47
C ARG A 24 -19.48 6.73 -2.09
N PHE A 25 -18.59 7.71 -2.03
CA PHE A 25 -18.23 8.39 -0.79
C PHE A 25 -19.43 9.11 -0.17
N LYS A 26 -20.21 9.85 -0.97
CA LYS A 26 -21.45 10.51 -0.49
C LYS A 26 -22.47 9.49 0.04
N GLN A 27 -22.59 8.33 -0.60
CA GLN A 27 -23.45 7.24 -0.12
C GLN A 27 -22.97 6.66 1.22
N LEU A 28 -21.65 6.46 1.38
CA LEU A 28 -21.03 6.02 2.63
C LEU A 28 -21.26 7.02 3.76
N VAL A 29 -20.97 8.30 3.54
CA VAL A 29 -21.21 9.37 4.51
C VAL A 29 -22.69 9.42 4.92
N ASN A 30 -23.62 9.32 3.96
CA ASN A 30 -25.05 9.27 4.26
C ASN A 30 -25.46 8.01 5.03
N LYS A 31 -24.83 6.86 4.76
CA LYS A 31 -25.09 5.61 5.48
C LYS A 31 -24.60 5.68 6.92
N VAL A 32 -23.41 6.22 7.14
CA VAL A 32 -22.84 6.47 8.48
C VAL A 32 -23.69 7.48 9.25
N ALA A 33 -24.11 8.59 8.61
CA ALA A 33 -25.00 9.57 9.22
C ALA A 33 -26.40 9.00 9.57
N LYS A 34 -26.91 8.04 8.79
CA LYS A 34 -28.16 7.32 9.08
C LYS A 34 -28.02 6.25 10.17
N LEU A 35 -26.81 5.78 10.44
CA LEU A 35 -26.50 4.86 11.54
C LEU A 35 -26.29 5.62 12.85
N SER A 36 -25.78 6.86 12.79
CA SER A 36 -25.57 7.70 13.98
C SER A 36 -26.85 8.41 14.46
N ARG A 37 -27.83 8.65 13.59
CA ARG A 37 -29.15 9.16 14.01
C ARG A 37 -29.96 8.03 14.67
N ASN A 38 -30.17 8.14 15.98
CA ASN A 38 -31.15 7.36 16.75
C ASN A 38 -32.59 7.72 16.33
N THR A 39 -32.97 7.44 15.09
CA THR A 39 -34.37 7.55 14.66
C THR A 39 -35.13 6.35 15.20
N LYS A 40 -36.06 6.59 16.14
CA LYS A 40 -37.05 5.62 16.60
C LYS A 40 -37.92 5.20 15.41
N SER A 41 -37.49 4.15 14.72
CA SER A 41 -38.21 3.51 13.62
C SER A 41 -39.37 2.69 14.19
N ARG A 42 -40.62 3.04 13.86
CA ARG A 42 -41.79 2.19 14.06
C ARG A 42 -41.97 1.35 12.79
N GLY A 43 -41.64 0.06 12.87
CA GLY A 43 -41.72 -0.94 11.80
C GLY A 43 -40.86 -2.18 12.13
N PRO A 44 -40.95 -3.28 11.36
CA PRO A 44 -40.14 -4.49 11.59
C PRO A 44 -38.63 -4.20 11.47
N ASP A 45 -38.25 -3.12 10.79
CA ASP A 45 -36.91 -2.53 10.80
C ASP A 45 -36.68 -1.62 12.02
N LYS A 46 -36.85 -2.15 13.23
CA LYS A 46 -36.22 -1.53 14.40
C LYS A 46 -34.71 -1.69 14.24
N LYS A 47 -34.01 -0.61 13.90
CA LYS A 47 -32.55 -0.58 13.90
C LYS A 47 -32.07 -0.80 15.33
N LYS A 48 -31.80 -2.06 15.66
CA LYS A 48 -31.22 -2.45 16.93
C LYS A 48 -29.88 -1.74 17.09
N LYS A 49 -29.58 -1.26 18.29
CA LYS A 49 -28.25 -0.75 18.58
C LYS A 49 -27.23 -1.88 18.43
N PHE A 50 -25.97 -1.55 18.15
CA PHE A 50 -24.95 -2.57 17.98
C PHE A 50 -24.86 -3.53 19.19
N SER A 51 -25.00 -2.97 20.40
CA SER A 51 -25.04 -3.71 21.66
C SER A 51 -26.23 -4.66 21.82
N GLU A 52 -27.33 -4.44 21.09
CA GLU A 52 -28.56 -5.24 21.17
C GLU A 52 -28.53 -6.45 20.21
N TYR A 53 -27.52 -6.56 19.35
CA TYR A 53 -27.33 -7.73 18.50
C TYR A 53 -26.75 -8.92 19.27
N SER A 54 -27.01 -10.13 18.78
CA SER A 54 -26.34 -11.33 19.30
C SER A 54 -24.83 -11.25 19.08
N LYS A 55 -24.05 -11.91 19.94
CA LYS A 55 -22.58 -11.93 19.83
C LYS A 55 -22.09 -12.38 18.43
N GLN A 56 -22.75 -13.40 17.85
CA GLN A 56 -22.43 -13.85 16.49
C GLN A 56 -22.71 -12.77 15.44
N HIS A 57 -23.83 -12.05 15.56
CA HIS A 57 -24.16 -11.00 14.61
C HIS A 57 -23.23 -9.78 14.76
N GLN A 58 -22.85 -9.42 15.99
CA GLN A 58 -21.84 -8.40 16.27
C GLN A 58 -20.48 -8.78 15.64
N ALA A 59 -20.04 -10.03 15.81
CA ALA A 59 -18.81 -10.53 15.20
C ALA A 59 -18.87 -10.46 13.67
N ARG A 60 -20.02 -10.84 13.07
CA ARG A 60 -20.23 -10.74 11.62
C ARG A 60 -20.12 -9.30 11.12
N ILE A 61 -20.77 -8.36 11.81
CA ILE A 61 -20.68 -6.93 11.46
C ILE A 61 -19.24 -6.42 11.58
N ARG A 62 -18.52 -6.77 12.66
CA ARG A 62 -17.10 -6.39 12.84
C ARG A 62 -16.22 -6.96 11.72
N LYS A 63 -16.43 -8.22 11.34
CA LYS A 63 -15.71 -8.86 10.23
C LYS A 63 -15.96 -8.12 8.91
N GLN A 64 -17.23 -7.81 8.62
CA GLN A 64 -17.60 -7.05 7.43
C GLN A 64 -16.97 -5.65 7.42
N LEU A 65 -16.90 -4.99 8.57
CA LEU A 65 -16.25 -3.68 8.71
C LEU A 65 -14.75 -3.79 8.42
N LYS A 66 -14.07 -4.81 8.98
CA LYS A 66 -12.65 -5.10 8.71
C LYS A 66 -12.41 -5.30 7.22
N GLU A 67 -13.18 -6.16 6.56
CA GLU A 67 -13.06 -6.42 5.11
C GLU A 67 -13.27 -5.14 4.28
N GLN A 68 -14.24 -4.30 4.64
CA GLN A 68 -14.47 -3.03 3.96
C GLN A 68 -13.31 -2.05 4.13
N CYS A 69 -12.74 -1.95 5.34
CA CYS A 69 -11.56 -1.15 5.59
C CYS A 69 -10.35 -1.64 4.78
N GLN A 70 -10.10 -2.96 4.76
CA GLN A 70 -9.02 -3.56 3.98
C GLN A 70 -9.17 -3.28 2.48
N THR A 71 -10.39 -3.47 1.95
CA THR A 71 -10.70 -3.18 0.55
C THR A 71 -10.51 -1.69 0.24
N THR A 72 -10.95 -0.81 1.14
CA THR A 72 -10.87 0.65 0.94
C THR A 72 -9.43 1.15 1.04
N LEU A 73 -8.60 0.56 1.89
CA LEU A 73 -7.20 0.96 2.05
C LEU A 73 -6.26 0.25 1.07
N SER A 74 -6.75 -0.67 0.24
CA SER A 74 -5.94 -1.37 -0.78
C SER A 74 -5.25 -0.42 -1.77
N PHE A 75 -5.79 0.78 -2.04
CA PHE A 75 -5.13 1.76 -2.91
C PHE A 75 -3.78 2.24 -2.37
N LEU A 76 -3.54 2.14 -1.05
CA LEU A 76 -2.26 2.50 -0.45
C LEU A 76 -1.12 1.61 -0.96
N GLY A 77 -1.43 0.39 -1.41
CA GLY A 77 -0.46 -0.48 -2.06
C GLY A 77 0.08 0.08 -3.39
N GLN A 78 -0.60 1.05 -4.00
CA GLN A 78 -0.08 1.78 -5.19
C GLN A 78 1.05 2.76 -4.83
N TYR A 79 1.18 3.10 -3.55
CA TYR A 79 2.14 4.07 -3.01
C TYR A 79 3.14 3.42 -2.04
N ASP A 80 3.32 2.09 -2.12
CA ASP A 80 4.17 1.30 -1.22
C ASP A 80 3.79 1.38 0.28
N TYR A 81 2.53 1.68 0.59
CA TYR A 81 2.01 1.66 1.96
C TYR A 81 1.08 0.45 2.18
N VAL A 82 1.30 -0.27 3.27
CA VAL A 82 0.42 -1.36 3.73
C VAL A 82 -0.27 -0.89 5.02
N PRO A 83 -1.62 -0.92 5.08
CA PRO A 83 -2.33 -0.55 6.29
C PRO A 83 -2.09 -1.61 7.39
N SER A 84 -1.43 -1.23 8.49
CA SER A 84 -1.09 -2.14 9.59
C SER A 84 -2.20 -2.25 10.64
N ARG A 85 -2.68 -1.11 11.14
CA ARG A 85 -3.70 -1.00 12.19
C ARG A 85 -4.61 0.18 11.93
N ILE A 86 -5.90 0.03 12.21
CA ILE A 86 -6.86 1.14 12.25
C ILE A 86 -7.42 1.23 13.66
N GLU A 87 -7.38 2.42 14.23
CA GLU A 87 -8.04 2.76 15.49
C GLU A 87 -9.33 3.53 15.20
N LEU A 88 -10.45 3.02 15.71
CA LEU A 88 -11.76 3.64 15.58
C LEU A 88 -12.25 4.08 16.96
N TYR A 89 -12.47 5.37 17.11
CA TYR A 89 -13.09 5.94 18.29
C TYR A 89 -14.62 5.87 18.19
N ASN A 90 -15.25 5.19 19.14
CA ASN A 90 -16.70 5.14 19.23
C ASN A 90 -17.22 6.24 20.16
N HIS A 91 -17.76 7.31 19.57
CA HIS A 91 -18.36 8.43 20.31
C HIS A 91 -19.49 8.05 21.28
N ASN A 92 -20.16 6.91 21.08
CA ASN A 92 -21.29 6.50 21.93
C ASN A 92 -20.84 5.72 23.18
N THR A 93 -19.73 4.98 23.09
CA THR A 93 -19.20 4.17 24.20
C THR A 93 -17.94 4.76 24.82
N GLY A 94 -17.32 5.76 24.17
CA GLY A 94 -16.06 6.35 24.58
C GLY A 94 -14.85 5.43 24.40
N MET A 95 -15.03 4.27 23.76
CA MET A 95 -13.98 3.27 23.60
C MET A 95 -13.29 3.37 22.25
N VAL A 96 -11.99 3.11 22.24
CA VAL A 96 -11.18 2.92 21.02
C VAL A 96 -11.16 1.42 20.71
N GLU A 97 -11.74 1.04 19.57
CA GLU A 97 -11.56 -0.31 19.02
C GLU A 97 -10.45 -0.26 17.97
N SER A 98 -9.49 -1.19 18.06
CA SER A 98 -8.45 -1.30 17.05
C SER A 98 -8.59 -2.58 16.23
N PHE A 99 -8.48 -2.46 14.91
CA PHE A 99 -8.44 -3.56 13.98
C PHE A 99 -7.03 -3.72 13.44
N ASN A 100 -6.40 -4.85 13.74
CA ASN A 100 -5.12 -5.24 13.14
C ASN A 100 -5.41 -5.93 11.80
N PHE A 101 -4.76 -5.45 10.74
CA PHE A 101 -4.89 -6.00 9.38
C PHE A 101 -3.80 -6.99 9.05
N ILE A 102 -2.67 -6.90 9.77
CA ILE A 102 -1.52 -7.77 9.61
C ILE A 102 -1.52 -8.70 10.82
N GLU A 103 -1.32 -10.01 10.58
CA GLU A 103 -1.11 -10.96 11.67
C GLU A 103 0.19 -10.60 12.38
N ASP A 104 0.23 -10.75 13.71
CA ASP A 104 1.33 -10.24 14.55
C ASP A 104 2.71 -10.84 14.15
N ASP A 105 2.73 -11.93 13.35
CA ASP A 105 3.94 -12.56 12.79
C ASP A 105 4.42 -11.97 11.45
N GLU A 106 3.60 -11.20 10.73
CA GLU A 106 3.95 -10.66 9.40
C GLU A 106 4.40 -9.20 9.41
N PHE A 107 4.18 -8.46 10.51
CA PHE A 107 4.68 -7.10 10.66
C PHE A 107 5.57 -6.98 11.88
N GLN A 108 6.85 -7.29 11.71
CA GLN A 108 7.85 -6.67 12.56
C GLN A 108 8.02 -5.23 12.07
N PRO A 109 7.55 -4.21 12.82
CA PRO A 109 8.01 -2.86 12.53
C PRO A 109 9.52 -2.91 12.69
N ASN A 110 10.25 -2.56 11.63
CA ASN A 110 11.68 -2.35 11.70
C ASN A 110 11.93 -1.13 12.61
N HIS A 111 11.71 -1.28 13.91
CA HIS A 111 12.55 -0.63 14.91
C HIS A 111 13.91 -1.26 14.70
N GLU A 112 14.76 -0.54 13.96
CA GLU A 112 16.22 -0.58 14.03
C GLU A 112 16.76 -1.77 14.83
N THR A 113 16.65 -2.96 14.26
CA THR A 113 17.53 -4.06 14.61
C THR A 113 18.41 -4.19 13.38
N SER A 114 19.56 -3.54 13.49
CA SER A 114 20.78 -3.90 12.80
C SER A 114 21.01 -5.41 12.98
N LYS A 115 20.31 -6.24 12.19
CA LYS A 115 20.98 -7.40 11.62
C LYS A 115 22.00 -6.80 10.68
N GLU A 116 23.24 -6.70 11.17
CA GLU A 116 24.39 -6.53 10.31
C GLU A 116 24.22 -7.51 9.15
N ILE A 117 23.92 -6.96 7.97
CA ILE A 117 23.95 -7.75 6.75
C ILE A 117 25.41 -8.19 6.67
N SER A 118 25.65 -9.49 6.81
CA SER A 118 26.99 -10.05 6.70
C SER A 118 27.65 -9.55 5.41
N GLU A 119 28.96 -9.29 5.41
CA GLU A 119 29.68 -8.87 4.20
C GLU A 119 29.40 -9.82 3.02
N ALA A 120 29.25 -11.12 3.30
CA ALA A 120 28.88 -12.14 2.32
C ALA A 120 27.51 -11.90 1.67
N ASP A 121 26.52 -11.41 2.43
CA ASP A 121 25.19 -11.08 1.93
C ASP A 121 25.21 -9.79 1.11
N MET A 122 26.08 -8.84 1.47
CA MET A 122 26.33 -7.62 0.68
C MET A 122 27.00 -7.94 -0.66
N ASP A 123 27.96 -8.87 -0.68
CA ASP A 123 28.66 -9.28 -1.90
C ASP A 123 27.73 -10.03 -2.86
N LYS A 124 26.91 -10.95 -2.33
CA LYS A 124 25.87 -11.60 -3.14
C LYS A 124 24.91 -10.58 -3.74
N MET A 125 24.53 -9.56 -2.96
CA MET A 125 23.65 -8.48 -3.43
C MET A 125 24.29 -7.61 -4.52
N ASN A 126 25.57 -7.29 -4.37
CA ASN A 126 26.35 -6.54 -5.37
C ASN A 126 26.53 -7.35 -6.65
N MET A 127 26.75 -8.66 -6.56
CA MET A 127 26.86 -9.56 -7.71
C MET A 127 25.58 -9.55 -8.55
N TRP A 128 24.40 -9.64 -7.91
CA TRP A 128 23.13 -9.57 -8.64
C TRP A 128 22.87 -8.22 -9.28
N LEU A 129 23.25 -7.13 -8.60
CA LEU A 129 23.16 -5.79 -9.17
C LEU A 129 24.06 -5.64 -10.41
N TYR A 130 25.29 -6.16 -10.35
CA TYR A 130 26.21 -6.20 -11.48
C TYR A 130 25.67 -7.02 -12.65
N LEU A 131 25.09 -8.19 -12.41
CA LEU A 131 24.47 -9.01 -13.45
C LEU A 131 23.30 -8.28 -14.11
N LYS A 132 22.43 -7.64 -13.32
CA LYS A 132 21.31 -6.85 -13.82
C LYS A 132 21.78 -5.72 -14.74
N ASP A 133 22.81 -4.99 -14.32
CA ASP A 133 23.36 -3.85 -15.06
C ASP A 133 24.12 -4.30 -16.32
N LYS A 134 25.01 -5.29 -16.20
CA LYS A 134 25.80 -5.84 -17.31
C LYS A 134 24.95 -6.36 -18.46
N PHE A 135 23.83 -7.01 -18.16
CA PHE A 135 22.91 -7.56 -19.16
C PHE A 135 21.75 -6.61 -19.49
N ASN A 136 21.77 -5.37 -19.00
CA ASN A 136 20.70 -4.37 -19.20
C ASN A 136 19.29 -4.93 -18.90
N ILE A 137 19.18 -5.74 -17.85
CA ILE A 137 17.91 -6.40 -17.49
C ILE A 137 16.95 -5.35 -16.94
N SER A 138 15.81 -5.21 -17.63
CA SER A 138 14.73 -4.33 -17.21
C SER A 138 14.17 -4.75 -15.85
N ASN A 139 13.56 -3.81 -15.13
CA ASN A 139 12.96 -4.14 -13.83
C ASN A 139 11.82 -5.16 -13.95
N GLU A 140 11.11 -5.16 -15.08
CA GLU A 140 10.04 -6.12 -15.40
C GLU A 140 10.60 -7.52 -15.62
N ALA A 141 11.63 -7.65 -16.46
CA ALA A 141 12.31 -8.93 -16.69
C ALA A 141 12.98 -9.46 -15.40
N TRP A 142 13.57 -8.58 -14.58
CA TRP A 142 14.14 -8.98 -13.30
C TRP A 142 13.09 -9.51 -12.33
N ARG A 143 11.90 -8.90 -12.32
CA ARG A 143 10.78 -9.36 -11.49
C ARG A 143 10.37 -10.78 -11.89
N GLU A 144 10.27 -11.06 -13.19
CA GLU A 144 9.97 -12.41 -13.71
C GLU A 144 11.03 -13.43 -13.31
N ILE A 145 12.31 -13.11 -13.48
CA ILE A 145 13.45 -13.97 -13.08
C ILE A 145 13.39 -14.27 -11.57
N SER A 146 13.08 -13.26 -10.75
CA SER A 146 12.96 -13.41 -9.29
C SER A 146 11.71 -14.15 -8.82
N MET A 147 10.71 -14.33 -9.69
CA MET A 147 9.56 -15.19 -9.42
C MET A 147 9.79 -16.63 -9.90
N ALA A 148 10.64 -16.81 -10.91
CA ALA A 148 10.95 -18.11 -11.49
C ALA A 148 12.03 -18.89 -10.71
N SER A 149 12.82 -18.21 -9.88
CA SER A 149 13.90 -18.81 -9.10
C SER A 149 14.03 -18.16 -7.72
N ASP A 150 14.37 -18.96 -6.71
CA ASP A 150 14.52 -18.48 -5.31
C ASP A 150 15.90 -17.84 -5.04
N ASP A 151 16.86 -18.01 -5.95
CA ASP A 151 18.23 -17.52 -5.82
C ASP A 151 18.41 -15.99 -5.93
N PRO A 152 17.83 -15.32 -6.96
CA PRO A 152 17.98 -13.88 -7.12
C PRO A 152 17.11 -13.09 -6.13
N PRO A 153 17.63 -11.97 -5.59
CA PRO A 153 16.88 -11.13 -4.68
C PRO A 153 15.72 -10.45 -5.39
N CYS A 154 14.61 -10.32 -4.66
CA CYS A 154 13.44 -9.60 -5.12
C CYS A 154 13.79 -8.17 -5.55
N LEU A 155 13.12 -7.66 -6.58
CA LEU A 155 13.34 -6.33 -7.16
C LEU A 155 13.41 -5.20 -6.10
N ASN A 156 12.57 -5.30 -5.06
CA ASN A 156 12.51 -4.33 -3.97
C ASN A 156 13.84 -4.25 -3.20
N LYS A 157 14.47 -5.39 -2.93
CA LYS A 157 15.76 -5.45 -2.24
C LYS A 157 16.83 -4.76 -3.10
N ILE A 158 16.88 -5.05 -4.40
CA ILE A 158 17.87 -4.49 -5.34
C ILE A 158 17.71 -2.98 -5.46
N THR A 159 16.47 -2.52 -5.64
CA THR A 159 16.18 -1.09 -5.78
C THR A 159 16.54 -0.32 -4.50
N LYS A 160 16.27 -0.90 -3.33
CA LYS A 160 16.66 -0.31 -2.03
C LYS A 160 18.18 -0.24 -1.88
N HIS A 161 18.90 -1.29 -2.26
CA HIS A 161 20.36 -1.32 -2.23
C HIS A 161 20.97 -0.30 -3.19
N MET A 162 20.45 -0.20 -4.42
CA MET A 162 20.87 0.80 -5.40
C MET A 162 20.64 2.22 -4.90
N LYS A 163 19.49 2.52 -4.28
CA LYS A 163 19.25 3.83 -3.65
C LYS A 163 20.27 4.14 -2.55
N LYS A 164 20.62 3.16 -1.71
CA LYS A 164 21.65 3.31 -0.67
C LYS A 164 23.04 3.57 -1.29
N LEU A 165 23.38 2.85 -2.36
CA LEU A 165 24.63 3.07 -3.09
C LEU A 165 24.67 4.47 -3.69
N ASN A 166 23.61 4.90 -4.38
CA ASN A 166 23.52 6.25 -4.96
C ASN A 166 23.57 7.36 -3.92
N GLN A 167 23.02 7.13 -2.72
CA GLN A 167 23.14 8.09 -1.61
C GLN A 167 24.57 8.22 -1.08
N LYS A 168 25.29 7.09 -0.99
CA LYS A 168 26.71 7.07 -0.58
C LYS A 168 27.63 7.61 -1.68
N TRP A 169 27.28 7.37 -2.94
CA TRP A 169 28.09 7.70 -4.11
C TRP A 169 27.43 8.84 -4.88
N ASN A 170 27.61 10.06 -4.38
CA ASN A 170 27.24 11.26 -5.11
C ASN A 170 28.25 11.50 -6.23
N LEU A 171 27.93 11.07 -7.45
CA LEU A 171 28.68 11.48 -8.64
C LEU A 171 28.47 12.97 -8.86
N ARG A 172 29.42 13.79 -8.41
CA ARG A 172 29.46 15.20 -8.78
C ARG A 172 30.12 15.27 -10.15
N SER A 173 29.47 15.94 -11.11
CA SER A 173 30.16 16.38 -12.32
C SER A 173 31.39 17.15 -11.87
N THR A 174 32.58 16.64 -12.17
CA THR A 174 33.80 17.40 -11.99
C THR A 174 33.80 18.38 -13.15
N PRO A 175 33.56 19.69 -12.95
CA PRO A 175 33.65 20.65 -14.04
C PRO A 175 35.14 20.75 -14.33
N GLY A 176 35.59 20.00 -15.34
CA GLY A 176 36.99 19.99 -15.74
C GLY A 176 37.38 21.37 -16.26
N LYS A 177 38.43 21.96 -15.67
CA LYS A 177 39.40 22.78 -16.41
C LYS A 177 40.41 21.89 -17.18
N ALA A 178 40.19 20.59 -17.25
CA ALA A 178 40.98 19.69 -18.08
C ALA A 178 40.16 19.35 -19.33
N GLU A 179 40.75 19.62 -20.50
CA GLU A 179 40.28 19.10 -21.78
C GLU A 179 40.15 17.57 -21.70
N GLY A 180 39.09 17.06 -22.32
CA GLY A 180 38.65 15.68 -22.16
C GLY A 180 39.68 14.63 -22.53
N VAL A 181 39.41 13.40 -22.08
CA VAL A 181 39.93 12.21 -22.73
C VAL A 181 38.80 11.66 -23.59
N GLN A 182 39.00 11.75 -24.91
CA GLN A 182 38.31 10.96 -25.93
C GLN A 182 38.56 9.46 -25.72
#